data_AF-A0A8I1S2P5-F1
#
_entry.id   AF-A0A8I1S2P5-F1
#
_cell.length_a   1.000
_cell.length_b   1.000
_cell.length_c   1.000
_cell.angle_alpha   90.00
_cell.angle_beta   90.00
_cell.angle_gamma   90.00
#
_symmetry.space_group_name_H-M   'P 1'
#
loop_
_entity.id
_entity.type
_entity.pdbx_description
1 polymer ?
#
loop_
_entity_poly.entity_id
_entity_poly.type
_entity_poly.pdbx_seq_one_letter_code
_entity_poly.pdbx_strand_id
1 'polypeptide(L)' 'MNLADDPPSHYAFLVGEDTFDAAFARITAAGLPYHAEPNGDRPGEIYHSRTGGRGVYFPDPDGHLMELLTRDLTGRTV' A
#
# COMPACT_ATOMS: atom_id res chain seq x y z
N MET A 1 19.65 19.99 3.42
CA MET A 1 18.80 18.81 3.66
C MET A 1 18.16 18.49 2.33
N ASN A 2 18.68 17.50 1.63
CA ASN A 2 18.17 17.07 0.33
C ASN A 2 17.24 15.90 0.60
N LEU A 3 16.00 15.94 0.10
CA LEU A 3 15.01 14.88 0.34
C LEU A 3 15.48 13.51 -0.19
N ALA A 4 16.45 13.51 -1.13
CA ALA A 4 17.04 12.30 -1.68
C ALA A 4 18.01 11.53 -0.74
N ASP A 5 18.37 12.08 0.42
CA ASP A 5 19.27 11.45 1.39
C ASP A 5 18.54 10.83 2.61
N ASP A 6 17.20 10.89 2.66
CA ASP A 6 16.44 10.28 3.76
C ASP A 6 16.22 8.77 3.52
N PRO A 7 16.42 7.92 4.55
CA PRO A 7 16.21 6.48 4.40
C PRO A 7 14.74 6.17 4.06
N PRO A 8 14.47 5.10 3.29
CA PRO A 8 13.13 4.67 2.97
C PRO A 8 12.22 4.60 4.21
N SER A 9 11.08 5.28 4.15
CA SER A 9 10.06 5.27 5.20
C SER A 9 8.83 4.48 4.73
N HIS A 10 7.97 4.12 5.69
CA HIS A 10 6.71 3.42 5.42
C HIS A 10 5.53 4.33 5.73
N TYR A 11 4.67 4.56 4.74
CA TYR A 11 3.47 5.37 4.85
C TYR A 11 2.22 4.55 4.51
N ALA A 12 1.33 4.42 5.49
CA ALA A 12 0.09 3.65 5.36
C ALA A 12 -1.13 4.58 5.36
N PHE A 13 -1.99 4.40 4.36
CA PHE A 13 -3.19 5.21 4.16
C PHE A 13 -4.44 4.35 4.35
N LEU A 14 -5.17 4.59 5.45
CA LEU A 14 -6.48 4.01 5.67
C LEU A 14 -7.48 4.69 4.73
N VAL A 15 -8.10 3.92 3.84
CA VAL A 15 -9.03 4.41 2.80
C VAL A 15 -10.33 3.60 2.77
N GLY A 16 -11.37 4.13 2.14
CA GLY A 16 -12.60 3.38 1.88
C GLY A 16 -12.45 2.39 0.73
N GLU A 17 -13.36 1.42 0.62
CA GLU A 17 -13.34 0.37 -0.40
C GLU A 17 -13.31 0.93 -1.84
N ASP A 18 -14.20 1.88 -2.17
CA ASP A 18 -14.23 2.50 -3.50
C ASP A 18 -12.93 3.26 -3.84
N THR A 19 -12.31 3.87 -2.81
CA THR A 19 -11.03 4.57 -2.98
C THR A 19 -9.89 3.58 -3.17
N PHE A 20 -9.92 2.45 -2.47
CA PHE A 20 -8.98 1.36 -2.68
C PHE A 20 -9.05 0.85 -4.12
N ASP A 21 -10.24 0.55 -4.63
CA ASP A 21 -10.41 0.06 -6.00
C ASP A 21 -9.93 1.09 -7.04
N ALA A 22 -10.29 2.35 -6.88
CA ALA A 22 -9.88 3.41 -7.78
C ALA A 22 -8.35 3.64 -7.77
N ALA A 23 -7.72 3.59 -6.60
CA ALA A 23 -6.27 3.76 -6.46
C ALA A 23 -5.51 2.53 -6.98
N PHE A 24 -5.97 1.32 -6.65
CA PHE A 24 -5.36 0.08 -7.12
C PHE A 24 -5.45 -0.07 -8.64
N ALA A 25 -6.56 0.36 -9.26
CA ALA A 25 -6.66 0.44 -10.72
C ALA A 25 -5.61 1.37 -11.35
N ARG A 26 -5.24 2.46 -10.66
CA ARG A 26 -4.18 3.38 -11.14
C ARG A 26 -2.79 2.77 -10.99
N ILE A 27 -2.52 2.12 -9.86
CA ILE A 27 -1.24 1.43 -9.60
C ILE A 27 -0.99 0.37 -10.68
N THR A 28 -2.00 -0.46 -10.94
CA THR A 28 -1.93 -1.52 -11.96
C THR A 28 -1.83 -0.94 -13.37
N ALA A 29 -2.62 0.08 -13.73
CA ALA A 29 -2.55 0.72 -15.04
C ALA A 29 -1.21 1.43 -15.30
N ALA A 30 -0.55 1.92 -14.26
CA ALA A 30 0.78 2.51 -14.33
C ALA A 30 1.91 1.46 -14.42
N GLY A 31 1.60 0.16 -14.28
CA GLY A 31 2.59 -0.91 -14.28
C GLY A 31 3.53 -0.88 -13.07
N LEU A 32 3.10 -0.27 -11.95
CA LEU A 32 3.90 -0.24 -10.74
C LEU A 32 3.98 -1.63 -10.10
N PRO A 33 5.14 -2.05 -9.57
CA PRO A 33 5.22 -3.26 -8.78
C PRO A 33 4.39 -3.11 -7.51
N TYR A 34 3.69 -4.17 -7.15
CA TYR A 34 2.90 -4.22 -5.92
C TYR A 34 2.92 -5.62 -5.32
N HIS A 35 2.73 -5.69 -4.00
CA HIS A 35 3.01 -6.87 -3.19
C HIS A 35 2.00 -7.03 -2.06
N ALA A 36 1.78 -8.27 -1.62
CA ALA A 36 0.95 -8.55 -0.46
C ALA A 36 1.73 -8.44 0.87
N GLU A 37 3.06 -8.45 0.84
CA GLU A 37 3.91 -8.39 2.03
C GLU A 37 4.84 -7.16 1.99
N PRO A 38 5.16 -6.56 3.16
CA PRO A 38 5.97 -5.33 3.21
C PRO A 38 7.43 -5.53 2.79
N ASN A 39 7.92 -6.77 2.74
CA ASN A 39 9.25 -7.12 2.27
C ASN A 39 9.33 -7.33 0.74
N GLY A 40 8.23 -7.14 0.01
CA GLY A 40 8.15 -7.35 -1.43
C GLY A 40 7.80 -8.78 -1.85
N ASP A 41 7.50 -9.68 -0.90
CA ASP A 41 7.04 -11.02 -1.24
C ASP A 41 5.62 -11.01 -1.82
N ARG A 42 5.29 -12.07 -2.57
CA ARG A 42 3.99 -12.26 -3.24
C ARG A 42 3.67 -11.09 -4.20
N PRO A 43 4.51 -10.89 -5.23
CA PRO A 43 4.28 -9.85 -6.22
C PRO A 43 2.99 -10.12 -7.00
N GLY A 44 2.24 -9.06 -7.30
CA GLY A 44 1.00 -9.16 -8.06
C GLY A 44 -0.23 -9.52 -7.21
N GLU A 45 -0.07 -9.64 -5.88
CA GLU A 45 -1.13 -9.98 -4.94
C GLU A 45 -1.46 -8.82 -3.99
N ILE A 46 -2.70 -8.79 -3.51
CA ILE A 46 -3.11 -7.98 -2.35
C ILE A 46 -3.17 -8.88 -1.12
N TYR A 47 -3.06 -8.30 0.08
CA TYR A 47 -3.29 -9.03 1.32
C TYR A 47 -4.71 -8.81 1.84
N HIS A 48 -5.17 -9.77 2.65
CA HIS A 48 -6.40 -9.64 3.44
C HIS A 48 -6.03 -9.68 4.93
N SER A 49 -6.42 -8.65 5.68
CA SER A 49 -6.06 -8.52 7.09
C SER A 49 -6.91 -9.47 7.95
N ARG A 50 -6.37 -9.84 9.13
CA ARG A 50 -7.14 -10.62 10.12
C ARG A 50 -8.36 -9.86 10.67
N THR A 51 -8.37 -8.54 10.54
CA THR A 51 -9.51 -7.70 10.92
C THR A 51 -10.57 -7.62 9.82
N GLY A 52 -10.34 -8.23 8.65
CA GLY A 52 -11.30 -8.31 7.55
C GLY A 52 -11.22 -7.17 6.53
N GLY A 53 -10.10 -6.46 6.47
CA GLY A 53 -9.81 -5.49 5.40
C GLY A 53 -8.94 -6.09 4.31
N ARG A 54 -8.64 -5.28 3.28
CA ARG A 54 -7.64 -5.59 2.26
C ARG A 54 -6.60 -4.50 2.18
N GLY A 55 -5.40 -4.86 1.74
CA GLY A 55 -4.33 -3.90 1.55
C GLY A 55 -3.31 -4.32 0.51
N VAL A 56 -2.48 -3.37 0.10
CA VAL A 56 -1.44 -3.57 -0.90
C VAL A 56 -0.25 -2.66 -0.63
N TYR A 57 0.95 -3.19 -0.83
CA TYR A 57 2.20 -2.47 -0.74
C TYR A 57 2.76 -2.13 -2.12
N PHE A 58 3.32 -0.93 -2.30
CA PHE A 58 3.99 -0.50 -3.54
C PHE A 58 5.03 0.58 -3.22
N PRO A 59 6.13 0.69 -4.00
CA PRO A 59 7.10 1.75 -3.80
C PRO A 59 6.65 3.07 -4.44
N ASP A 60 7.08 4.19 -3.88
CA ASP A 60 7.08 5.48 -4.58
C ASP A 60 8.40 5.71 -5.35
N PRO A 61 8.54 6.80 -6.12
CA PRO A 61 9.76 7.09 -6.88
C PRO A 61 11.03 7.27 -6.03
N ASP A 62 10.89 7.64 -4.76
CA ASP A 62 12.01 7.85 -3.83
C ASP A 62 12.34 6.56 -3.04
N GLY A 63 11.64 5.46 -3.33
CA GLY A 63 11.86 4.15 -2.72
C GLY A 63 11.21 3.99 -1.34
N HIS A 64 10.36 4.92 -0.93
CA HIS A 64 9.51 4.75 0.25
C HIS A 64 8.46 3.66 0.01
N LEU A 65 8.13 2.92 1.06
CA LEU A 65 7.08 1.92 1.01
C LEU A 65 5.73 2.59 1.25
N MET A 66 4.83 2.49 0.29
CA MET A 66 3.45 2.93 0.41
C MET A 66 2.56 1.73 0.71
N GLU A 67 1.56 1.93 1.56
CA GLU A 67 0.51 0.95 1.85
C GLU A 67 -0.86 1.60 1.72
N LEU A 68 -1.75 0.97 0.94
CA LEU A 68 -3.19 1.24 1.00
C LEU A 68 -3.85 0.12 1.80
N LEU A 69 -4.75 0.47 2.71
CA LEU A 69 -5.52 -0.52 3.48
C LEU A 69 -6.95 -0.02 3.75
N THR A 70 -7.92 -0.94 3.78
CA THR A 70 -9.33 -0.60 4.03
C THR A 70 -9.75 -0.73 5.49
N ARG A 71 -8.92 -1.39 6.30
CA ARG A 71 -9.15 -1.57 7.73
C ARG A 71 -7.84 -1.69 8.48
N ASP A 72 -7.67 -0.91 9.54
CA ASP A 72 -6.47 -0.97 10.35
C ASP A 72 -6.42 -2.18 11.31
N LEU A 73 -5.30 -2.30 12.04
CA LEU A 73 -5.04 -3.39 12.98
C LEU A 73 -6.05 -3.49 14.13
N THR A 74 -6.74 -2.39 14.45
CA THR A 74 -7.80 -2.36 15.48
C THR A 74 -9.18 -2.68 14.91
N GLY A 75 -9.29 -2.76 13.59
CA GLY A 75 -10.56 -2.96 12.90
C GLY A 75 -11.25 -1.67 12.49
N ARG A 76 -10.62 -0.49 12.63
CA ARG A 76 -11.22 0.78 12.23
C ARG A 76 -11.20 0.94 10.71
N THR A 77 -12.26 1.55 10.18
CA THR A 77 -12.42 2.02 8.79
C THR A 77 -12.49 3.54 8.77
N VAL A 78 -12.38 4.16 7.58
CA VAL A 78 -12.70 5.59 7.39
C VAL A 78 -14.19 5.88 7.56
#